data_AF-A0A480A8Q5-F1
#
_entry.id   AF-A0A480A8Q5-F1
#
_cell.length_a   1.000
_cell.length_b   1.000
_cell.length_c   1.000
_cell.angle_alpha   90.00
_cell.angle_beta   90.00
_cell.angle_gamma   90.00
#
_symmetry.space_group_name_H-M   'P 1'
#
loop_
_entity.id
_entity.type
_entity.pdbx_description
1 polymer ?
#
loop_
_entity_poly.entity_id
_entity_poly.type
_entity_poly.pdbx_seq_one_letter_code
_entity_poly.pdbx_strand_id
1 'polypeptide(L)'
;MNNTVTDINNIIPGQKVTPIIIDNLPENAPELQLSRLLQEYRHLREERLKDVSKTAQAAAMLVITSLQKRLLSSIEAFARTLKVHRTAIERSHESRERNKNNTNYQSPITLLLESAGADDDRAELPEAEIEAEEDAQMSAASREDGLQATPRELEILRQMGEIADQVRYQPDPRIIKLIEWIKVNLCPDLGENNAAWLNKRVIIFTEYTDTKRYLQQQLEAAIAHSHLADNRIDVFHGGIGDDRREEIKQAFNSDPSRHPLRILIATDAAREGVNLQNHCADLFHFDVPWNPSRMEQRNGRIDRKLQ
;
A
#
# COMPACT_ATOMS: atom_id res chain seq x y z
N MET A 1 -12.07 -20.47 4.17
CA MET A 1 -10.95 -21.40 3.92
C MET A 1 -9.74 -20.82 4.60
N ASN A 2 -9.28 -21.46 5.68
CA ASN A 2 -8.08 -21.04 6.40
C ASN A 2 -6.85 -21.47 5.58
N ASN A 3 -6.26 -20.52 4.85
CA ASN A 3 -4.95 -20.71 4.25
C ASN A 3 -3.89 -20.24 5.23
N THR A 4 -3.54 -21.12 6.17
CA THR A 4 -2.29 -21.02 6.91
C THR A 4 -1.20 -21.61 6.00
N VAL A 5 -0.39 -20.75 5.38
CA VAL A 5 0.93 -21.15 4.90
C VAL A 5 1.92 -20.50 5.85
N THR A 6 2.29 -21.24 6.90
CA THR A 6 3.42 -20.89 7.76
C THR A 6 4.49 -21.94 7.52
N ASP A 7 5.47 -21.63 6.67
CA ASP A 7 6.83 -22.11 6.86
C ASP A 7 7.81 -21.13 6.21
N ILE A 8 8.53 -20.38 7.06
CA ILE A 8 9.78 -19.71 6.70
C ILE A 8 10.69 -19.82 7.92
N ASN A 9 11.26 -21.01 8.06
CA ASN A 9 12.45 -21.25 8.86
C ASN A 9 13.61 -20.39 8.34
N ASN A 10 13.68 -19.15 8.82
CA ASN A 10 14.89 -18.35 8.99
C ASN A 10 14.61 -17.29 10.06
N ILE A 11 14.31 -17.76 11.28
CA ILE A 11 14.28 -16.89 12.46
C ILE A 11 15.72 -16.48 12.74
N ILE A 12 16.09 -15.27 12.33
CA ILE A 12 17.32 -14.63 12.79
C ILE A 12 17.24 -14.57 14.33
N PRO A 13 18.25 -15.07 15.08
CA PRO A 13 18.16 -15.18 16.54
C PRO A 13 17.78 -13.84 17.19
N GLY A 14 16.63 -13.80 17.87
CA GLY A 14 16.14 -12.62 18.61
C GLY A 14 14.99 -11.85 17.94
N GLN A 15 14.65 -12.13 16.67
CA GLN A 15 13.49 -11.50 16.03
C GLN A 15 12.19 -12.23 16.41
N LYS A 16 11.19 -11.48 16.90
CA LYS A 16 9.86 -12.01 17.22
C LYS A 16 8.81 -11.41 16.28
N VAL A 17 8.42 -12.18 15.26
CA VAL A 17 7.29 -11.81 14.39
C VAL A 17 5.98 -12.09 15.14
N THR A 18 5.21 -11.05 15.42
CA THR A 18 3.91 -11.17 16.09
C THR A 18 2.80 -10.74 15.14
N PRO A 19 1.95 -11.67 14.65
CA PRO A 19 0.81 -11.31 13.82
C PRO A 19 -0.23 -10.56 14.66
N ILE A 20 -0.70 -9.42 14.16
CA ILE A 20 -1.84 -8.70 14.73
C ILE A 20 -3.07 -9.16 13.96
N ILE A 21 -3.91 -9.97 14.63
CA ILE A 21 -5.12 -10.52 14.04
C ILE A 21 -6.23 -9.46 14.13
N ILE A 22 -6.86 -9.20 12.98
CA ILE A 22 -8.08 -8.40 12.88
C ILE A 22 -9.18 -9.36 12.48
N ASP A 23 -10.07 -9.64 13.42
CA ASP A 23 -11.20 -10.55 13.26
C ASP A 23 -12.52 -9.85 13.60
N ASN A 24 -13.63 -10.56 13.40
CA ASN A 24 -14.97 -10.12 13.81
C ASN A 24 -15.41 -8.78 13.19
N LEU A 25 -14.91 -8.45 11.99
CA LEU A 25 -15.42 -7.32 11.23
C LEU A 25 -16.90 -7.54 10.87
N PRO A 26 -17.74 -6.51 10.95
CA PRO A 26 -19.15 -6.63 10.61
C PRO A 26 -19.29 -6.99 9.11
N GLU A 27 -20.35 -7.72 8.73
CA GLU A 27 -20.49 -8.20 7.35
C GLU A 27 -20.55 -7.08 6.30
N ASN A 28 -20.97 -5.88 6.72
CA ASN A 28 -21.01 -4.66 5.93
C ASN A 28 -19.73 -3.81 6.02
N ALA A 29 -18.65 -4.33 6.62
CA ALA A 29 -17.37 -3.64 6.63
C ALA A 29 -16.92 -3.35 5.19
N PRO A 30 -16.50 -2.11 4.87
CA PRO A 30 -16.13 -1.72 3.51
C PRO A 30 -15.06 -2.63 2.90
N GLU A 31 -14.08 -3.06 3.68
CA GLU A 31 -13.00 -3.96 3.25
C GLU A 31 -13.55 -5.30 2.76
N LEU A 32 -14.51 -5.87 3.50
CA LEU A 32 -15.15 -7.14 3.15
C LEU A 32 -16.05 -6.98 1.93
N GLN A 33 -16.79 -5.87 1.84
CA GLN A 33 -17.64 -5.58 0.68
C GLN A 33 -16.81 -5.41 -0.60
N LEU A 34 -15.76 -4.58 -0.55
CA LEU A 34 -14.83 -4.36 -1.67
C LEU A 34 -14.15 -5.66 -2.08
N SER A 35 -13.73 -6.50 -1.13
CA SER A 35 -13.12 -7.81 -1.40
C SER A 35 -14.07 -8.74 -2.16
N ARG A 36 -15.34 -8.85 -1.71
CA ARG A 36 -16.37 -9.66 -2.40
C ARG A 36 -16.66 -9.15 -3.81
N LEU A 37 -16.82 -7.83 -3.98
CA LEU A 37 -17.07 -7.22 -5.28
C LEU A 37 -15.88 -7.42 -6.23
N LEU A 38 -14.65 -7.28 -5.75
CA LEU A 38 -13.45 -7.52 -6.55
C LEU A 38 -13.33 -9.00 -6.95
N GLN A 39 -13.74 -9.92 -6.09
CA GLN A 39 -13.81 -11.35 -6.40
C GLN A 39 -14.88 -11.65 -7.46
N GLU A 40 -16.06 -11.03 -7.38
CA GLU A 40 -17.10 -11.15 -8.40
C GLU A 40 -16.62 -10.59 -9.75
N TYR A 41 -16.00 -9.41 -9.74
CA TYR A 41 -15.42 -8.79 -10.92
C TYR A 41 -14.36 -9.69 -11.57
N ARG A 42 -13.46 -10.27 -10.77
CA ARG A 42 -12.48 -11.25 -11.23
C ARG A 42 -13.15 -12.44 -11.91
N HIS A 43 -14.16 -13.04 -11.30
CA HIS A 43 -14.82 -14.22 -11.84
C HIS A 43 -15.47 -13.94 -13.21
N LEU A 44 -16.16 -12.80 -13.35
CA LEU A 44 -16.75 -12.39 -14.62
C LEU A 44 -15.70 -12.20 -15.72
N ARG A 45 -14.54 -11.64 -15.38
CA ARG A 45 -13.43 -11.50 -16.33
C ARG A 45 -12.83 -12.84 -16.73
N GLU A 46 -12.61 -13.74 -15.78
CA GLU A 46 -12.09 -15.08 -16.06
C GLU A 46 -13.02 -15.84 -17.02
N GLU A 47 -14.33 -15.79 -16.78
CA GLU A 47 -15.33 -16.41 -17.67
C GLU A 47 -15.33 -15.77 -19.06
N ARG A 48 -15.24 -14.44 -19.15
CA ARG A 48 -15.19 -13.72 -20.43
C ARG A 48 -13.93 -14.05 -21.24
N LEU A 49 -12.79 -14.26 -20.56
CA LEU A 49 -11.48 -14.45 -21.20
C LEU A 49 -11.09 -15.91 -21.41
N LYS A 50 -11.94 -16.87 -21.03
CA LYS A 50 -11.62 -18.32 -21.06
C LYS A 50 -11.16 -18.83 -22.42
N ASP A 51 -11.71 -18.28 -23.50
CA ASP A 51 -11.46 -18.69 -24.89
C ASP A 51 -10.39 -17.82 -25.59
N VAL A 52 -9.83 -16.82 -24.89
CA VAL A 52 -8.77 -15.94 -25.40
C VAL A 52 -7.39 -16.57 -25.17
N SER A 53 -6.34 -16.10 -25.87
CA SER A 53 -4.97 -16.59 -25.69
C SER A 53 -4.49 -16.55 -24.23
N LYS A 54 -3.62 -17.50 -23.84
CA LYS A 54 -3.06 -17.56 -22.48
C LYS A 54 -2.29 -16.30 -22.08
N THR A 55 -1.62 -15.66 -23.02
CA THR A 55 -0.90 -14.40 -22.78
C THR A 55 -1.86 -13.26 -22.43
N ALA A 56 -2.99 -13.15 -23.12
CA ALA A 56 -4.02 -12.15 -22.82
C ALA A 56 -4.73 -12.44 -21.48
N GLN A 57 -5.01 -13.73 -21.18
CA GLN A 57 -5.53 -14.14 -19.87
C GLN A 57 -4.57 -13.70 -18.73
N ALA A 58 -3.27 -13.92 -18.90
CA ALA A 58 -2.26 -13.53 -17.92
C ALA A 58 -2.21 -12.01 -17.74
N ALA A 59 -2.18 -11.23 -18.83
CA ALA A 59 -2.16 -9.76 -18.76
C ALA A 59 -3.40 -9.19 -18.06
N ALA A 60 -4.60 -9.69 -18.37
CA ALA A 60 -5.83 -9.30 -17.69
C ALA A 60 -5.79 -9.65 -16.19
N MET A 61 -5.22 -10.80 -15.83
CA MET A 61 -5.09 -11.22 -14.44
C MET A 61 -4.07 -10.37 -13.65
N LEU A 62 -3.10 -9.74 -14.32
CA LEU A 62 -2.21 -8.78 -13.67
C LEU A 62 -2.97 -7.55 -13.17
N VAL A 63 -3.98 -7.07 -13.90
CA VAL A 63 -4.82 -5.92 -13.48
C VAL A 63 -5.60 -6.26 -12.22
N ILE A 64 -6.21 -7.45 -12.18
CA ILE A 64 -6.91 -7.94 -10.99
C ILE A 64 -5.95 -8.09 -9.82
N THR A 65 -4.79 -8.70 -10.06
CA THR A 65 -3.75 -8.86 -9.03
C THR A 65 -3.33 -7.49 -8.49
N SER A 66 -3.08 -6.50 -9.35
CA SER A 66 -2.72 -5.14 -8.93
C SER A 66 -3.81 -4.51 -8.06
N LEU A 67 -5.08 -4.57 -8.48
CA LEU A 67 -6.21 -4.08 -7.66
C LEU A 67 -6.29 -4.80 -6.31
N GLN A 68 -6.06 -6.11 -6.26
CA GLN A 68 -6.02 -6.88 -5.00
C GLN A 68 -4.87 -6.44 -4.09
N LYS A 69 -3.65 -6.26 -4.64
CA LYS A 69 -2.50 -5.77 -3.90
C LYS A 69 -2.77 -4.40 -3.28
N ARG A 70 -3.37 -3.50 -4.06
CA ARG A 70 -3.73 -2.14 -3.62
C ARG A 70 -4.79 -2.16 -2.52
N LEU A 71 -5.83 -2.99 -2.66
CA LEU A 71 -6.88 -3.18 -1.63
C LEU A 71 -6.31 -3.72 -0.31
N LEU A 72 -5.39 -4.68 -0.40
CA LEU A 72 -4.70 -5.22 0.77
C LEU A 72 -3.71 -4.23 1.38
N SER A 73 -3.28 -3.21 0.65
CA SER A 73 -2.43 -2.14 1.19
C SER A 73 -3.25 -1.05 1.88
N SER A 74 -4.20 -0.41 1.19
CA SER A 74 -5.18 0.50 1.80
C SER A 74 -6.36 0.76 0.87
N ILE A 75 -7.50 1.20 1.41
CA ILE A 75 -8.64 1.62 0.60
C ILE A 75 -8.27 2.85 -0.25
N GLU A 76 -7.42 3.74 0.27
CA GLU A 76 -6.89 4.89 -0.50
C GLU A 76 -6.12 4.45 -1.75
N ALA A 77 -5.16 3.53 -1.60
CA ALA A 77 -4.40 2.98 -2.72
C ALA A 77 -5.29 2.26 -3.75
N PHE A 78 -6.27 1.51 -3.25
CA PHE A 78 -7.27 0.86 -4.09
C PHE A 78 -8.14 1.86 -4.86
N ALA A 79 -8.66 2.88 -4.18
CA ALA A 79 -9.54 3.88 -4.77
C ALA A 79 -8.86 4.63 -5.93
N ARG A 80 -7.60 5.02 -5.76
CA ARG A 80 -6.81 5.68 -6.82
C ARG A 80 -6.63 4.76 -8.03
N THR A 81 -6.18 3.53 -7.80
CA THR A 81 -5.93 2.56 -8.88
C THR A 81 -7.22 2.16 -9.60
N LEU A 82 -8.29 1.91 -8.84
CA LEU A 82 -9.60 1.57 -9.37
C LEU A 82 -10.15 2.69 -10.23
N LYS A 83 -9.98 3.97 -9.84
CA LYS A 83 -10.43 5.12 -10.63
C LYS A 83 -9.75 5.15 -11.99
N VAL A 84 -8.44 4.90 -12.05
CA VAL A 84 -7.68 4.85 -13.31
C VAL A 84 -8.16 3.71 -14.19
N HIS A 85 -8.27 2.51 -13.60
CA HIS A 85 -8.78 1.31 -14.27
C HIS A 85 -10.19 1.52 -14.85
N ARG A 86 -11.12 1.98 -14.01
CA ARG A 86 -12.53 2.25 -14.38
C ARG A 86 -12.61 3.28 -15.50
N THR A 87 -11.92 4.40 -15.36
CA THR A 87 -11.94 5.48 -16.37
C THR A 87 -11.40 4.98 -17.73
N ALA A 88 -10.36 4.16 -17.72
CA ALA A 88 -9.81 3.58 -18.94
C ALA A 88 -10.81 2.60 -19.60
N ILE A 89 -11.46 1.76 -18.80
CA ILE A 89 -12.49 0.83 -19.27
C ILE A 89 -13.69 1.58 -19.86
N GLU A 90 -14.24 2.56 -19.14
CA GLU A 90 -15.41 3.34 -19.56
C GLU A 90 -15.14 4.07 -20.87
N ARG A 91 -13.99 4.72 -21.01
CA ARG A 91 -13.60 5.41 -22.25
C ARG A 91 -13.48 4.47 -23.44
N SER A 92 -12.86 3.30 -23.25
CA SER A 92 -12.76 2.28 -24.30
C SER A 92 -14.14 1.74 -24.69
N HIS A 93 -15.00 1.48 -23.70
CA HIS A 93 -16.37 0.98 -23.92
C HIS A 93 -17.22 1.99 -24.70
N GLU A 94 -17.21 3.27 -24.29
CA GLU A 94 -17.91 4.35 -25.01
C GLU A 94 -17.42 4.51 -26.46
N SER A 95 -16.10 4.45 -26.67
CA SER A 95 -15.51 4.55 -28.00
C SER A 95 -15.98 3.42 -28.91
N ARG A 96 -16.06 2.18 -28.39
CA ARG A 96 -16.60 1.04 -29.13
C ARG A 96 -18.08 1.23 -29.49
N GLU A 97 -18.89 1.67 -28.54
CA GLU A 97 -20.33 1.89 -28.79
C GLU A 97 -20.58 2.97 -29.84
N ARG A 98 -19.71 3.99 -29.92
CA ARG A 98 -19.76 5.02 -30.96
C ARG A 98 -19.28 4.51 -32.32
N ASN A 99 -18.28 3.63 -32.34
CA ASN A 99 -17.63 3.11 -33.56
C ASN A 99 -18.00 1.65 -33.87
N LYS A 100 -19.30 1.35 -33.97
CA LYS A 100 -19.82 -0.01 -34.26
C LYS A 100 -19.30 -0.66 -35.56
N ASN A 101 -18.63 0.12 -36.44
CA ASN A 101 -18.20 -0.31 -37.77
C ASN A 101 -16.70 -0.64 -37.90
N ASN A 102 -15.89 -0.60 -36.84
CA ASN A 102 -14.45 -0.88 -36.94
C ASN A 102 -14.03 -2.02 -35.99
N THR A 103 -14.02 -3.24 -36.51
CA THR A 103 -13.89 -4.50 -35.76
C THR A 103 -12.47 -5.04 -35.61
N ASN A 104 -11.44 -4.32 -36.05
CA ASN A 104 -10.05 -4.77 -35.94
C ASN A 104 -9.20 -3.83 -35.09
N TYR A 105 -9.35 -3.92 -33.77
CA TYR A 105 -8.41 -3.33 -32.82
C TYR A 105 -7.57 -4.46 -32.22
N GLN A 106 -6.37 -4.64 -32.77
CA GLN A 106 -5.29 -5.34 -32.08
C GLN A 106 -4.41 -4.27 -31.44
N SER A 107 -4.55 -4.08 -30.13
CA SER A 107 -3.57 -3.33 -29.35
C SER A 107 -2.50 -4.29 -28.83
N PRO A 108 -1.24 -3.84 -28.69
CA PRO A 108 -0.20 -4.64 -28.06
C PRO A 108 -0.55 -4.93 -26.60
N ILE A 109 -0.33 -6.18 -26.17
CA ILE A 109 -0.50 -6.61 -24.79
C ILE A 109 0.45 -5.80 -23.91
N THR A 110 -0.09 -5.09 -22.92
CA THR A 110 0.69 -4.33 -21.94
C THR A 110 0.74 -5.09 -20.62
N LEU A 111 1.94 -5.43 -20.14
CA LEU A 111 2.16 -6.07 -18.84
C LEU A 111 2.32 -5.01 -17.75
N LEU A 112 1.76 -5.27 -16.58
CA LEU A 112 1.99 -4.43 -15.40
C LEU A 112 3.34 -4.77 -14.77
N LEU A 113 4.09 -3.74 -14.41
CA LEU A 113 5.29 -3.86 -13.60
C LEU A 113 4.94 -3.94 -12.12
N GLU A 114 5.84 -4.49 -11.31
CA GLU A 114 5.74 -4.35 -9.86
C GLU A 114 5.95 -2.89 -9.43
N SER A 115 5.53 -2.56 -8.21
CA SER A 115 5.89 -1.28 -7.57
C SER A 115 7.41 -1.11 -7.53
N ALA A 116 7.88 0.13 -7.60
CA ALA A 116 9.31 0.42 -7.53
C ALA A 116 9.89 -0.02 -6.17
N GLY A 117 10.81 -0.98 -6.20
CA GLY A 117 11.58 -1.42 -5.03
C GLY A 117 12.94 -0.73 -4.96
N ALA A 118 13.70 -0.93 -3.90
CA ALA A 118 15.01 -0.28 -3.71
C ALA A 118 16.05 -0.57 -4.82
N ASP A 119 15.91 -1.72 -5.51
CA ASP A 119 16.78 -2.16 -6.61
C ASP A 119 16.28 -1.74 -8.00
N ASP A 120 15.22 -0.93 -8.05
CA ASP A 120 14.61 -0.41 -9.27
C ASP A 120 15.06 1.03 -9.54
N ASP A 121 15.47 1.34 -10.76
CA ASP A 121 15.85 2.71 -11.16
C ASP A 121 14.74 3.74 -10.87
N ARG A 122 13.47 3.30 -10.89
CA ARG A 122 12.31 4.15 -10.55
C ARG A 122 12.30 4.60 -9.09
N ALA A 123 13.04 3.96 -8.19
CA ALA A 123 13.08 4.33 -6.78
C ALA A 123 13.70 5.72 -6.54
N GLU A 124 14.49 6.23 -7.48
CA GLU A 124 15.13 7.54 -7.37
C GLU A 124 14.24 8.67 -7.91
N LEU A 125 13.14 8.32 -8.57
CA LEU A 125 12.23 9.28 -9.13
C LEU A 125 11.42 9.99 -8.03
N PRO A 126 10.98 11.23 -8.28
CA PRO A 126 9.96 11.87 -7.45
C PRO A 126 8.70 11.00 -7.36
N GLU A 127 8.06 10.97 -6.19
CA GLU A 127 6.86 10.13 -5.97
C GLU A 127 5.75 10.41 -6.98
N ALA A 128 5.59 11.67 -7.41
CA ALA A 128 4.61 12.06 -8.41
C ALA A 128 4.89 11.43 -9.79
N GLU A 129 6.16 11.21 -10.14
CA GLU A 129 6.54 10.56 -11.39
C GLU A 129 6.29 9.05 -11.31
N ILE A 130 6.62 8.41 -10.19
CA ILE A 130 6.31 6.99 -9.93
C ILE A 130 4.80 6.76 -10.04
N GLU A 131 3.98 7.58 -9.36
CA GLU A 131 2.52 7.50 -9.42
C GLU A 131 1.98 7.70 -10.84
N ALA A 132 2.54 8.66 -11.60
CA ALA A 132 2.12 8.92 -12.97
C ALA A 132 2.45 7.74 -13.91
N GLU A 133 3.60 7.10 -13.74
CA GLU A 133 3.97 5.90 -14.48
C GLU A 133 3.06 4.72 -14.14
N GLU A 134 2.80 4.47 -12.85
CA GLU A 134 1.87 3.43 -12.40
C GLU A 134 0.47 3.64 -12.97
N ASP A 135 -0.04 4.87 -12.94
CA ASP A 135 -1.34 5.24 -13.51
C ASP A 135 -1.37 5.06 -15.03
N ALA A 136 -0.30 5.43 -15.74
CA ALA A 136 -0.19 5.26 -17.18
C ALA A 136 -0.19 3.77 -17.58
N GLN A 137 0.55 2.94 -16.84
CA GLN A 137 0.59 1.48 -17.05
C GLN A 137 -0.76 0.83 -16.75
N MET A 138 -1.40 1.18 -15.62
CA MET A 138 -2.73 0.71 -15.28
C MET A 138 -3.74 1.09 -16.36
N SER A 139 -3.72 2.35 -16.82
CA SER A 139 -4.59 2.82 -17.89
C SER A 139 -4.37 2.03 -19.18
N ALA A 140 -3.12 1.80 -19.58
CA ALA A 140 -2.78 1.04 -20.79
C ALA A 140 -3.27 -0.42 -20.72
N ALA A 141 -2.98 -1.12 -19.62
CA ALA A 141 -3.41 -2.50 -19.41
C ALA A 141 -4.96 -2.64 -19.39
N SER A 142 -5.67 -1.60 -18.95
CA SER A 142 -7.13 -1.61 -18.82
C SER A 142 -7.90 -1.32 -20.11
N ARG A 143 -7.27 -0.65 -21.09
CA ARG A 143 -7.96 -0.21 -22.31
C ARG A 143 -8.44 -1.37 -23.17
N GLU A 144 -7.68 -2.45 -23.24
CA GLU A 144 -8.03 -3.65 -24.01
C GLU A 144 -9.31 -4.28 -23.46
N ASP A 145 -9.39 -4.41 -22.13
CA ASP A 145 -10.56 -4.98 -21.46
C ASP A 145 -11.82 -4.14 -21.66
N GLY A 146 -11.69 -2.81 -21.66
CA GLY A 146 -12.83 -1.91 -21.81
C GLY A 146 -13.58 -2.07 -23.12
N LEU A 147 -12.91 -2.57 -24.17
CA LEU A 147 -13.59 -2.87 -25.42
C LEU A 147 -14.61 -4.00 -25.26
N GLN A 148 -14.38 -4.97 -24.38
CA GLN A 148 -15.26 -6.14 -24.24
C GLN A 148 -15.98 -6.19 -22.88
N ALA A 149 -15.85 -5.14 -22.06
CA ALA A 149 -16.49 -5.06 -20.76
C ALA A 149 -18.01 -5.19 -20.87
N THR A 150 -18.58 -6.03 -20.01
CA THR A 150 -20.02 -6.24 -19.88
C THR A 150 -20.67 -5.16 -19.00
N PRO A 151 -21.99 -4.91 -19.15
CA PRO A 151 -22.69 -3.99 -18.27
C PRO A 151 -22.57 -4.35 -16.77
N ARG A 152 -22.50 -5.65 -16.44
CA ARG A 152 -22.32 -6.11 -15.06
C ARG A 152 -20.92 -5.78 -14.52
N GLU A 153 -19.88 -5.97 -15.33
CA GLU A 153 -18.52 -5.56 -14.97
C GLU A 153 -18.43 -4.06 -14.67
N LEU A 154 -19.01 -3.22 -15.54
CA LEU A 154 -19.05 -1.76 -15.35
C LEU A 154 -19.79 -1.36 -14.06
N GLU A 155 -20.92 -2.01 -13.78
CA GLU A 155 -21.69 -1.75 -12.57
C GLU A 155 -20.91 -2.12 -11.30
N ILE A 156 -20.19 -3.25 -11.28
CA ILE A 156 -19.34 -3.63 -10.13
C ILE A 156 -18.20 -2.62 -9.94
N LEU A 157 -17.55 -2.17 -11.02
CA LEU A 157 -16.51 -1.15 -10.95
C LEU A 157 -17.04 0.19 -10.38
N ARG A 158 -18.27 0.57 -10.76
CA ARG A 158 -18.96 1.74 -10.20
C ARG A 158 -19.22 1.57 -8.70
N GLN A 159 -19.81 0.44 -8.29
CA GLN A 159 -20.10 0.13 -6.88
C GLN A 159 -18.84 0.13 -6.01
N MET A 160 -17.77 -0.54 -6.45
CA MET A 160 -16.50 -0.52 -5.73
C MET A 160 -15.94 0.90 -5.60
N GLY A 161 -16.05 1.71 -6.66
CA GLY A 161 -15.58 3.09 -6.64
C GLY A 161 -16.35 3.97 -5.66
N GLU A 162 -17.67 3.80 -5.59
CA GLU A 162 -18.52 4.56 -4.65
C GLU A 162 -18.20 4.22 -3.19
N ILE A 163 -18.09 2.93 -2.86
CA ILE A 163 -17.70 2.50 -1.51
C ILE A 163 -16.31 3.04 -1.18
N ALA A 164 -15.34 2.85 -2.08
CA ALA A 164 -13.96 3.27 -1.83
C ALA A 164 -13.85 4.79 -1.66
N ASP A 165 -14.48 5.59 -2.51
CA ASP A 165 -14.45 7.06 -2.40
C ASP A 165 -15.13 7.57 -1.12
N GLN A 166 -16.15 6.88 -0.62
CA GLN A 166 -16.82 7.23 0.63
C GLN A 166 -15.95 7.01 1.87
N VAL A 167 -15.10 5.97 1.86
CA VAL A 167 -14.41 5.48 3.07
C VAL A 167 -12.88 5.60 3.04
N ARG A 168 -12.27 5.93 1.89
CA ARG A 168 -10.80 5.98 1.71
C ARG A 168 -10.01 6.86 2.69
N TYR A 169 -10.64 7.86 3.30
CA TYR A 169 -10.02 8.73 4.30
C TYR A 169 -10.47 8.44 5.74
N GLN A 170 -11.29 7.41 5.93
CA GLN A 170 -11.75 7.00 7.26
C GLN A 170 -10.77 6.00 7.88
N PRO A 171 -10.63 5.98 9.21
CA PRO A 171 -9.80 4.98 9.88
C PRO A 171 -10.34 3.56 9.64
N ASP A 172 -9.55 2.73 8.96
CA ASP A 172 -9.78 1.29 8.84
C ASP A 172 -9.35 0.51 10.11
N PRO A 173 -9.76 -0.77 10.27
CA PRO A 173 -9.39 -1.59 11.42
C PRO A 173 -7.88 -1.75 11.65
N ARG A 174 -7.04 -1.71 10.61
CA ARG A 174 -5.57 -1.83 10.76
C ARG A 174 -4.99 -0.56 11.36
N ILE A 175 -5.38 0.61 10.86
CA ILE A 175 -4.90 1.86 11.43
C ILE A 175 -5.41 2.07 12.86
N ILE A 176 -6.64 1.63 13.16
CA ILE A 176 -7.15 1.61 14.55
C ILE A 176 -6.26 0.76 15.45
N LYS A 177 -5.91 -0.47 15.03
CA LYS A 177 -5.01 -1.35 15.81
C LYS A 177 -3.60 -0.77 15.96
N LEU A 178 -3.10 -0.10 14.93
CA LEU A 178 -1.81 0.58 14.99
C LEU A 178 -1.84 1.75 15.99
N ILE A 179 -2.90 2.56 15.98
CA ILE A 179 -3.09 3.66 16.95
C ILE A 179 -3.22 3.11 18.38
N GLU A 180 -3.96 2.02 18.59
CA GLU A 180 -4.02 1.33 19.88
C GLU A 180 -2.62 0.88 20.35
N TRP A 181 -1.82 0.31 19.44
CA TRP A 181 -0.45 -0.08 19.76
C TRP A 181 0.42 1.14 20.11
N ILE A 182 0.32 2.24 19.36
CA ILE A 182 1.02 3.50 19.63
C ILE A 182 0.63 4.04 21.00
N LYS A 183 -0.67 4.02 21.33
CA LYS A 183 -1.16 4.43 22.65
C LYS A 183 -0.47 3.61 23.74
N VAL A 184 -0.50 2.28 23.65
CA VAL A 184 0.08 1.41 24.69
C VAL A 184 1.61 1.56 24.80
N ASN A 185 2.32 1.71 23.67
CA ASN A 185 3.78 1.53 23.65
C ASN A 185 4.57 2.84 23.51
N LEU A 186 3.99 3.89 22.94
CA LEU A 186 4.67 5.14 22.65
C LEU A 186 4.06 6.34 23.37
N CYS A 187 2.74 6.38 23.57
CA CYS A 187 2.04 7.51 24.19
C CYS A 187 0.81 7.04 25.02
N PRO A 188 0.99 6.59 26.28
CA PRO A 188 -0.08 6.00 27.11
C PRO A 188 -1.34 6.85 27.23
N ASP A 189 -1.16 8.16 27.33
CA ASP A 189 -2.23 9.13 27.51
C ASP A 189 -2.75 9.68 26.16
N LEU A 190 -2.51 8.98 25.04
CA LEU A 190 -2.96 9.40 23.71
C LEU A 190 -4.49 9.62 23.69
N GLY A 191 -4.87 10.81 23.25
CA GLY A 191 -6.23 11.36 23.31
C GLY A 191 -6.38 12.50 24.31
N GLU A 192 -5.45 12.65 25.25
CA GLU A 192 -5.41 13.79 26.18
C GLU A 192 -4.58 14.96 25.64
N ASN A 193 -4.87 16.16 26.12
CA ASN A 193 -4.10 17.36 25.78
C ASN A 193 -2.68 17.26 26.35
N ASN A 194 -1.69 17.51 25.49
CA ASN A 194 -0.27 17.45 25.79
C ASN A 194 0.18 16.08 26.30
N ALA A 195 -0.43 15.00 25.80
CA ALA A 195 -0.05 13.62 26.13
C ALA A 195 1.46 13.37 25.96
N ALA A 196 2.07 12.76 26.98
CA ALA A 196 3.52 12.54 27.02
C ALA A 196 3.93 11.31 26.19
N TRP A 197 5.11 11.39 25.58
CA TRP A 197 5.68 10.31 24.78
C TRP A 197 6.79 9.59 25.52
N LEU A 198 6.79 8.27 25.44
CA LEU A 198 7.89 7.42 25.90
C LEU A 198 9.09 7.54 24.95
N ASN A 199 10.27 7.14 25.43
CA ASN A 199 11.52 7.15 24.66
C ASN A 199 11.67 5.86 23.82
N LYS A 200 10.64 5.53 23.04
CA LYS A 200 10.63 4.41 22.10
C LYS A 200 10.39 4.89 20.68
N ARG A 201 10.86 4.13 19.69
CA ARG A 201 10.64 4.42 18.28
C ARG A 201 10.10 3.21 17.54
N VAL A 202 9.34 3.49 16.49
CA VAL A 202 8.79 2.48 15.59
C VAL A 202 9.00 2.90 14.14
N ILE A 203 9.28 1.93 13.29
CA ILE A 203 9.26 2.11 11.83
C ILE A 203 8.02 1.42 11.29
N ILE A 204 7.28 2.09 10.40
CA ILE A 204 6.13 1.53 9.70
C ILE A 204 6.45 1.48 8.21
N PHE A 205 6.54 0.28 7.66
CA PHE A 205 6.74 0.05 6.24
C PHE A 205 5.43 -0.11 5.49
N THR A 206 5.39 0.46 4.29
CA THR A 206 4.35 0.24 3.29
C THR A 206 4.95 0.23 1.89
N GLU A 207 4.36 -0.54 0.98
CA GLU A 207 4.84 -0.64 -0.40
C GLU A 207 4.48 0.62 -1.22
N TYR A 208 3.32 1.23 -0.96
CA TYR A 208 2.75 2.25 -1.85
C TYR A 208 2.75 3.65 -1.25
N THR A 209 3.09 4.66 -2.08
CA THR A 209 3.02 6.09 -1.73
C THR A 209 1.65 6.52 -1.23
N ASP A 210 0.58 5.97 -1.81
CA ASP A 210 -0.80 6.27 -1.41
C ASP A 210 -1.10 5.86 0.02
N THR A 211 -0.69 4.64 0.38
CA THR A 211 -0.85 4.10 1.71
C THR A 211 0.04 4.85 2.70
N LYS A 212 1.27 5.21 2.31
CA LYS A 212 2.15 6.07 3.11
C LYS A 212 1.47 7.41 3.45
N ARG A 213 0.88 8.07 2.45
CA ARG A 213 0.17 9.35 2.64
C ARG A 213 -1.05 9.18 3.56
N TYR A 214 -1.82 8.11 3.35
CA TYR A 214 -2.95 7.76 4.23
C TYR A 214 -2.49 7.54 5.68
N LEU A 215 -1.44 6.73 5.91
CA LEU A 215 -0.88 6.47 7.22
C LEU A 215 -0.43 7.76 7.91
N GLN A 216 0.30 8.61 7.19
CA GLN A 216 0.76 9.89 7.71
C GLN A 216 -0.43 10.74 8.18
N GLN A 217 -1.44 10.93 7.34
CA GLN A 217 -2.63 11.73 7.68
C GLN A 217 -3.38 11.17 8.89
N GLN A 218 -3.62 9.86 8.94
CA GLN A 218 -4.33 9.23 10.05
C GLN A 218 -3.56 9.33 11.37
N LEU A 219 -2.23 9.13 11.32
CA LEU A 219 -1.40 9.19 12.51
C LEU A 219 -1.24 10.63 13.00
N GLU A 220 -0.99 11.60 12.12
CA GLU A 220 -0.95 13.03 12.46
C GLU A 220 -2.24 13.49 13.14
N ALA A 221 -3.40 13.11 12.57
CA ALA A 221 -4.71 13.39 13.18
C ALA A 221 -4.86 12.74 14.56
N ALA A 222 -4.44 11.48 14.72
CA ALA A 222 -4.53 10.77 15.99
C ALA A 222 -3.65 11.39 17.10
N ILE A 223 -2.51 11.99 16.74
CA ILE A 223 -1.54 12.53 17.70
C ILE A 223 -1.59 14.06 17.86
N ALA A 224 -2.49 14.76 17.17
CA ALA A 224 -2.49 16.22 17.03
C ALA A 224 -2.45 16.98 18.36
N HIS A 225 -3.01 16.42 19.43
CA HIS A 225 -3.04 17.04 20.75
C HIS A 225 -1.89 16.60 21.68
N SER A 226 -1.02 15.71 21.23
CA SER A 226 0.09 15.19 22.03
C SER A 226 1.28 16.18 22.11
N HIS A 227 2.16 15.98 23.08
CA HIS A 227 3.32 16.85 23.27
C HIS A 227 4.27 16.81 22.07
N LEU A 228 4.53 17.97 21.44
CA LEU A 228 5.36 18.13 20.23
C LEU A 228 4.88 17.31 19.03
N ALA A 229 3.55 17.21 18.83
CA ALA A 229 2.93 16.40 17.78
C ALA A 229 3.58 16.54 16.40
N ASP A 230 3.82 17.77 15.95
CA ASP A 230 4.39 18.11 14.63
C ASP A 230 5.82 17.56 14.40
N ASN A 231 6.49 17.06 15.45
CA ASN A 231 7.84 16.51 15.37
C ASN A 231 7.91 15.02 15.71
N ARG A 232 6.76 14.33 15.85
CA ARG A 232 6.73 12.90 16.22
C ARG A 232 6.79 11.96 15.04
N ILE A 233 6.43 12.41 13.85
CA ILE A 233 6.35 11.62 12.63
C ILE A 233 7.28 12.22 11.57
N ASP A 234 8.03 11.38 10.87
CA ASP A 234 8.75 11.75 9.65
C ASP A 234 8.59 10.64 8.61
N VAL A 235 8.94 10.95 7.36
CA VAL A 235 8.70 10.06 6.21
C VAL A 235 9.98 9.80 5.44
N PHE A 236 10.24 8.54 5.12
CA PHE A 236 11.44 8.09 4.44
C PHE A 236 11.10 7.35 3.14
N HIS A 237 11.29 8.02 2.00
CA HIS A 237 10.99 7.47 0.67
C HIS A 237 12.11 7.75 -0.33
N GLY A 238 12.04 7.11 -1.50
CA GLY A 238 13.11 7.16 -2.51
C GLY A 238 13.40 8.58 -3.05
N GLY A 239 12.35 9.34 -3.33
CA GLY A 239 12.44 10.73 -3.82
C GLY A 239 12.83 11.82 -2.81
N ILE A 240 13.23 11.48 -1.56
CA ILE A 240 13.79 12.50 -0.64
C ILE A 240 15.23 12.84 -1.05
N GLY A 241 15.56 14.13 -1.08
CA GLY A 241 16.92 14.59 -1.34
C GLY A 241 17.92 14.15 -0.28
N ASP A 242 19.21 14.08 -0.64
CA ASP A 242 20.27 13.53 0.20
C ASP A 242 20.43 14.26 1.54
N ASP A 243 20.31 15.60 1.56
CA ASP A 243 20.38 16.38 2.79
C ASP A 243 19.27 16.00 3.77
N ARG A 244 18.02 15.98 3.28
CA ARG A 244 16.85 15.59 4.10
C ARG A 244 16.94 14.15 4.57
N ARG A 245 17.46 13.26 3.73
CA ARG A 245 17.70 11.86 4.07
C ARG A 245 18.64 11.74 5.27
N GLU A 246 19.72 12.50 5.26
CA GLU A 246 20.73 12.50 6.32
C GLU A 246 20.19 13.14 7.61
N GLU A 247 19.42 14.22 7.51
CA GLU A 247 18.70 14.82 8.65
C GLU A 247 17.82 13.79 9.36
N ILE A 248 16.97 13.06 8.62
CA ILE A 248 16.05 12.07 9.19
C ILE A 248 16.82 10.92 9.83
N LYS A 249 17.90 10.45 9.20
CA LYS A 249 18.78 9.42 9.76
C LYS A 249 19.39 9.87 11.09
N GLN A 250 19.93 11.09 11.15
CA GLN A 250 20.53 11.64 12.36
C GLN A 250 19.49 11.81 13.46
N ALA A 251 18.32 12.37 13.13
CA ALA A 251 17.18 12.50 14.04
C ALA A 251 16.74 11.15 14.62
N PHE A 252 16.55 10.14 13.77
CA PHE A 252 16.05 8.82 14.15
C PHE A 252 17.10 7.90 14.79
N ASN A 253 18.40 8.23 14.68
CA ASN A 253 19.48 7.54 15.39
C ASN A 253 20.00 8.29 16.62
N SER A 254 19.54 9.52 16.87
CA SER A 254 19.87 10.28 18.09
C SER A 254 19.15 9.73 19.32
N ASP A 255 19.68 9.96 20.52
CA ASP A 255 19.03 9.56 21.78
C ASP A 255 17.56 10.04 21.80
N PRO A 256 16.56 9.13 21.98
CA PRO A 256 15.15 9.50 21.96
C PRO A 256 14.76 10.48 23.07
N SER A 257 15.53 10.59 24.17
CA SER A 257 15.32 11.61 25.19
C SER A 257 15.68 13.03 24.72
N ARG A 258 16.47 13.15 23.64
CA ARG A 258 17.00 14.42 23.11
C ARG A 258 16.38 14.84 21.79
N HIS A 259 15.72 13.92 21.08
CA HIS A 259 15.06 14.21 19.80
C HIS A 259 13.60 13.74 19.81
N PRO A 260 12.61 14.57 19.41
CA PRO A 260 11.19 14.27 19.55
C PRO A 260 10.67 13.19 18.59
N LEU A 261 11.35 12.91 17.47
CA LEU A 261 10.92 11.90 16.49
C LEU A 261 10.68 10.51 17.13
N ARG A 262 9.51 9.92 16.86
CA ARG A 262 9.06 8.62 17.41
C ARG A 262 8.64 7.62 16.35
N ILE A 263 8.06 8.09 15.26
CA ILE A 263 7.47 7.27 14.22
C ILE A 263 8.14 7.62 12.90
N LEU A 264 8.65 6.62 12.19
CA LEU A 264 9.15 6.77 10.84
C LEU A 264 8.30 5.94 9.88
N ILE A 265 7.66 6.58 8.90
CA ILE A 265 6.90 5.89 7.85
C ILE A 265 7.82 5.75 6.64
N ALA A 266 8.04 4.52 6.17
CA ALA A 266 8.99 4.23 5.10
C ALA A 266 8.34 3.47 3.94
N THR A 267 8.73 3.83 2.71
CA THR A 267 8.35 3.09 1.49
C THR A 267 9.45 2.16 1.02
N ASP A 268 9.12 1.14 0.23
CA ASP A 268 10.12 0.23 -0.38
C ASP A 268 11.11 0.91 -1.33
N ALA A 269 10.73 2.04 -1.95
CA ALA A 269 11.63 2.87 -2.74
C ALA A 269 12.79 3.48 -1.93
N ALA A 270 12.78 3.37 -0.59
CA ALA A 270 13.88 3.79 0.24
C ALA A 270 15.12 2.89 0.02
N ARG A 271 16.14 3.45 -0.67
CA ARG A 271 17.43 2.78 -0.98
C ARG A 271 17.96 1.91 0.16
N GLU A 272 18.58 0.79 -0.20
CA GLU A 272 19.33 -0.14 0.67
C GLU A 272 20.32 0.56 1.62
N GLY A 273 20.57 -0.04 2.79
CA GLY A 273 21.67 0.33 3.69
C GLY A 273 21.41 1.43 4.74
N VAL A 274 20.18 1.90 4.93
CA VAL A 274 19.86 2.85 6.03
C VAL A 274 19.82 2.09 7.36
N ASN A 275 20.89 2.23 8.16
CA ASN A 275 20.96 1.66 9.50
C ASN A 275 20.15 2.53 10.47
N LEU A 276 18.96 2.08 10.85
CA LEU A 276 18.03 2.80 11.75
C LEU A 276 17.89 2.11 13.13
N GLN A 277 18.92 1.35 13.52
CA GLN A 277 18.84 0.34 14.57
C GLN A 277 19.18 0.84 15.97
N ASN A 278 19.80 2.02 16.08
CA ASN A 278 20.42 2.47 17.34
C ASN A 278 19.40 2.60 18.48
N HIS A 279 18.21 3.11 18.16
CA HIS A 279 17.15 3.37 19.13
C HIS A 279 15.76 2.90 18.66
N CYS A 280 15.70 1.94 17.75
CA CYS A 280 14.46 1.36 17.25
C CYS A 280 14.52 -0.17 17.37
N ALA A 281 13.52 -0.74 18.01
CA ALA A 281 13.36 -2.20 18.17
C ALA A 281 12.03 -2.72 17.63
N ASP A 282 11.11 -1.81 17.30
CA ASP A 282 9.77 -2.14 16.82
C ASP A 282 9.64 -1.77 15.33
N LEU A 283 9.15 -2.71 14.54
CA LEU A 283 8.87 -2.52 13.11
C LEU A 283 7.50 -3.10 12.78
N PHE A 284 6.73 -2.33 12.02
CA PHE A 284 5.44 -2.73 11.48
C PHE A 284 5.50 -2.81 9.96
N HIS A 285 5.07 -3.94 9.42
CA HIS A 285 4.71 -4.04 8.00
C HIS A 285 3.21 -3.76 7.91
N PHE A 286 2.83 -2.56 7.48
CA PHE A 286 1.41 -2.21 7.35
C PHE A 286 0.76 -2.98 6.18
N ASP A 287 1.55 -3.20 5.13
CA ASP A 287 1.31 -4.18 4.09
C ASP A 287 2.53 -5.09 3.93
N VAL A 288 2.27 -6.31 3.47
CA VAL A 288 3.29 -7.34 3.25
C VAL A 288 3.63 -7.32 1.77
N PRO A 289 4.90 -7.06 1.39
CA PRO A 289 5.32 -7.12 0.00
C PRO A 289 5.16 -8.56 -0.51
N TRP A 290 4.72 -8.67 -1.76
CA TRP A 290 4.49 -9.97 -2.39
C TRP A 290 5.79 -10.68 -2.80
N ASN A 291 6.90 -9.94 -2.84
CA ASN A 291 8.23 -10.48 -3.05
C ASN A 291 8.92 -10.73 -1.68
N PRO A 292 9.20 -11.99 -1.31
CA PRO A 292 9.83 -12.32 -0.04
C PRO A 292 11.19 -11.64 0.18
N SER A 293 11.97 -11.42 -0.87
CA SER A 293 13.26 -10.74 -0.77
C SER A 293 13.10 -9.30 -0.28
N ARG A 294 12.02 -8.60 -0.67
CA ARG A 294 11.71 -7.27 -0.14
C ARG A 294 11.39 -7.30 1.35
N MET A 295 10.69 -8.34 1.81
CA MET A 295 10.42 -8.53 3.24
C MET A 295 11.72 -8.69 4.03
N GLU A 296 12.65 -9.50 3.53
CA GLU A 296 13.96 -9.70 4.16
C GLU A 296 14.79 -8.39 4.16
N GLN A 297 14.80 -7.65 3.05
CA GLN A 297 15.45 -6.34 2.97
C GLN A 297 14.88 -5.33 3.99
N ARG A 298 13.54 -5.29 4.16
CA ARG A 298 12.89 -4.44 5.17
C ARG A 298 13.30 -4.84 6.59
N ASN A 299 13.27 -6.13 6.91
CA ASN A 299 13.69 -6.64 8.23
C ASN A 299 15.17 -6.34 8.51
N GLY A 300 16.03 -6.43 7.49
CA GLY A 300 17.45 -6.08 7.60
C GLY A 300 17.71 -4.62 8.01
N ARG A 301 16.75 -3.70 7.81
CA ARG A 301 16.91 -2.28 8.19
C ARG A 301 16.93 -2.05 9.70
N ILE A 302 16.29 -2.94 10.45
CA ILE A 302 16.26 -2.92 11.92
C ILE A 302 17.13 -4.02 12.55
N ASP A 303 17.77 -4.86 11.73
CA ASP A 303 18.49 -6.02 12.22
C ASP A 303 19.89 -5.67 12.72
N ARG A 304 20.06 -5.71 14.05
CA ARG A 304 21.39 -5.62 14.68
C ARG A 304 22.21 -6.81 14.22
N LYS A 305 23.10 -6.62 13.23
CA LYS A 305 24.24 -7.52 13.12
C LYS A 305 24.97 -7.43 14.46
N LEU A 306 24.93 -8.52 15.22
CA LEU A 306 25.85 -8.76 16.33
C LEU A 306 27.27 -8.58 15.78
N GLN A 307 27.83 -7.38 15.97
CA GLN A 307 29.26 -7.12 15.86
C GLN A 307 29.81 -7.01 17.28
#